data_AF-Q45UC2-F1
#
_entry.id   AF-Q45UC2-F1
#
_cell.length_a   1.000
_cell.length_b   1.000
_cell.length_c   1.000
_cell.angle_alpha   90.00
_cell.angle_beta   90.00
_cell.angle_gamma   90.00
#
_symmetry.space_group_name_H-M   'P 1'
#
loop_
_entity.id
_entity.type
_entity.pdbx_description
1 polymer ?
#
loop_
_entity_poly.entity_id
_entity_poly.type
_entity_poly.pdbx_seq_one_letter_code
_entity_poly.pdbx_strand_id
1 'polypeptide(L)' 'VTNSEHKAELKEKFKRMCEKSVIKKRYMHLTEDILKENPS' A
#
# COMPACT_ATOMS: atom_id res chain seq x y z
N VAL A 1 5.75 4.67 -2.47
CA VAL A 1 4.47 5.41 -2.39
C VAL A 1 4.22 6.00 -1.00
N THR A 2 4.07 5.22 0.07
CA THR A 2 3.65 5.75 1.40
C THR A 2 4.76 5.90 2.46
N ASN A 3 6.04 5.86 2.09
CA ASN A 3 7.23 6.16 2.93
C ASN A 3 7.18 5.62 4.39
N SER A 4 6.68 4.40 4.58
CA SER A 4 6.42 3.80 5.90
C SER A 4 7.46 2.75 6.32
N GLU A 5 8.72 2.90 5.87
CA GLU A 5 9.81 1.91 6.03
C GLU A 5 10.15 1.62 7.49
N HIS A 6 10.00 2.60 8.36
CA HIS A 6 10.22 2.47 9.80
C HIS A 6 9.18 1.57 10.51
N LYS A 7 8.05 1.22 9.85
CA LYS A 7 6.98 0.37 10.41
C LYS A 7 7.06 -1.07 9.88
N ALA A 8 8.19 -1.73 10.13
CA ALA A 8 8.49 -3.06 9.57
C ALA A 8 7.41 -4.12 9.91
N GLU A 9 7.01 -4.23 11.17
CA GLU A 9 6.00 -5.21 11.62
C GLU A 9 4.64 -5.00 10.93
N LEU A 10 4.22 -3.74 10.76
CA LEU A 10 2.96 -3.42 10.12
C LEU A 10 2.99 -3.77 8.62
N LYS A 11 4.13 -3.54 7.96
CA LYS A 11 4.32 -3.93 6.56
C LYS A 11 4.25 -5.45 6.38
N GLU A 12 4.85 -6.23 7.29
CA GLU A 12 4.77 -7.69 7.24
C GLU A 12 3.33 -8.19 7.39
N LYS A 13 2.58 -7.64 8.37
CA LYS A 13 1.16 -7.94 8.55
C LYS A 13 0.34 -7.59 7.30
N PHE A 14 0.61 -6.43 6.68
CA PHE A 14 -0.05 -6.01 5.45
C PHE A 14 0.23 -6.97 4.28
N LYS A 15 1.48 -7.39 4.09
CA LYS A 15 1.86 -8.39 3.09
C LYS A 15 1.07 -9.68 3.26
N ARG A 16 0.99 -10.20 4.50
CA ARG A 16 0.21 -11.43 4.80
C ARG A 16 -1.28 -11.27 4.47
N MET A 17 -1.87 -10.09 4.72
CA MET A 17 -3.26 -9.81 4.36
C MET A 17 -3.47 -9.82 2.84
N CYS A 18 -2.55 -9.20 2.09
CA CYS A 18 -2.60 -9.20 0.62
C CYS A 18 -2.49 -10.61 0.04
N GLU A 19 -1.55 -11.42 0.53
CA GLU A 19 -1.36 -12.81 0.08
C GLU A 19 -2.61 -13.67 0.32
N LYS A 20 -3.22 -13.54 1.51
CA LYS A 20 -4.46 -14.25 1.85
C LYS A 20 -5.68 -13.79 1.08
N SER A 21 -5.68 -12.57 0.54
CA SER A 21 -6.81 -12.05 -0.24
C SER A 21 -6.97 -12.69 -1.61
N VAL A 22 -5.96 -13.41 -2.10
CA VAL A 22 -5.93 -14.10 -3.42
C VAL A 22 -6.16 -13.17 -4.63
N ILE A 23 -6.23 -11.85 -4.42
CA ILE A 23 -6.43 -10.86 -5.48
C ILE A 23 -5.12 -10.64 -6.23
N LYS A 24 -5.10 -10.96 -7.52
CA LYS A 24 -3.91 -10.85 -8.39
C LYS A 24 -3.67 -9.45 -8.95
N LYS A 25 -4.74 -8.72 -9.27
CA LYS A 25 -4.68 -7.35 -9.80
C LYS A 25 -5.79 -6.51 -9.18
N ARG A 26 -5.48 -5.26 -8.85
CA ARG A 26 -6.44 -4.26 -8.36
C ARG A 26 -6.35 -3.04 -9.27
N TYR A 27 -7.50 -2.59 -9.76
CA TYR A 27 -7.59 -1.34 -10.50
C TYR A 27 -7.88 -0.23 -9.49
N MET A 28 -6.96 0.72 -9.37
CA MET A 28 -7.10 1.89 -8.51
C MET A 28 -7.07 3.16 -9.37
N HIS A 29 -7.90 4.13 -9.01
CA HIS A 29 -7.88 5.45 -9.61
C HIS A 29 -6.75 6.33 -9.06
N LEU A 30 -6.25 6.00 -7.87
CA LEU A 30 -5.18 6.74 -7.20
C LEU A 30 -3.83 6.50 -7.90
N THR A 31 -3.19 7.58 -8.33
CA THR A 31 -1.82 7.59 -8.90
C THR A 31 -0.84 8.16 -7.88
N GLU A 32 0.47 7.98 -8.11
CA GLU A 32 1.48 8.56 -7.23
C GLU A 32 1.42 10.09 -7.17
N ASP A 33 1.02 10.76 -8.26
CA ASP A 33 0.92 12.22 -8.32
C ASP A 33 -0.23 12.73 -7.44
N ILE A 34 -1.41 12.08 -7.52
CA ILE A 34 -2.57 12.42 -6.67
C ILE A 34 -2.22 12.28 -5.18
N LEU A 35 -1.40 11.28 -4.84
CA LEU A 35 -0.96 11.04 -3.47
C LEU A 35 0.09 12.05 -3.00
N LYS A 36 0.97 12.54 -3.90
CA LYS A 36 1.94 13.59 -3.59
C LYS A 36 1.30 14.96 -3.44
N GLU A 37 0.23 15.24 -4.19
CA GLU A 37 -0.56 16.47 -4.04
C GLU A 37 -1.30 16.54 -2.70
N ASN A 38 -1.59 15.39 -2.09
CA ASN A 38 -2.33 15.28 -0.83
C ASN A 38 -1.57 14.44 0.22
N PRO A 39 -0.44 14.95 0.77
CA PRO A 39 0.36 14.21 1.73
C PRO A 39 -0.33 14.15 3.10
N SER A 40 -0.77 12.96 3.51
CA SER A 40 -1.31 12.64 4.84
C SER A 40 -0.30 11.96 5.74
#